data_AF-A0A3D3EBG4-F1
#
_entry.id   AF-A0A3D3EBG4-F1
#
_cell.length_a   1.000
_cell.length_b   1.000
_cell.length_c   1.000
_cell.angle_alpha   90.00
_cell.angle_beta   90.00
_cell.angle_gamma   90.00
#
_symmetry.space_group_name_H-M   'P 1'
#
loop_
_entity.id
_entity.type
_entity.pdbx_description
1 polymer ?
#
loop_
_entity_poly.entity_id
_entity_poly.type
_entity_poly.pdbx_seq_one_letter_code
_entity_poly.pdbx_strand_id
1 'polypeptide(L)'
;QSLSSGTAADHEPTILPHVFYEDVKPGFRSGQTLKTEISAIQLDNDEGHDMSRWVGNVEITDRLSDGPVKTDARAGVIGSYYSIQKKPAAAATKTDDLGRITPMASVSVRYPLAVSTKRGTAIVEPQVQFAYVGGTDRTADIPNRDSADYRIDPANLFLLNRYQGYDYLRPGSRLDMGVSVQANTSVLGRVSGFMGVSQRLSGKPSTGLAVNENSSLSDYVASLSAKPFNKVSVSWSGRLAPDDLKLNESKTSLSGTVSKLNYSLEHMQLAKPYFKSASSDLEELTASFTYSLGGGWKVIGRQVWNLSNGKTVRDSSTAAFSWTGGLQDCLTIDFGYDRDLDADRDIKADDQFTFTMNFKYLGSISKDVIKSTLLSNN
;
A
#
# COMPACT_ATOMS: atom_id res chain seq x y z
N GLN A 1 11.45 -12.60 14.40
CA GLN A 1 12.00 -11.86 15.54
C GLN A 1 11.41 -12.47 16.80
N SER A 2 12.20 -12.70 17.85
CA SER A 2 11.72 -13.29 19.11
C SER A 2 11.18 -12.18 20.00
N LEU A 3 9.92 -12.25 20.41
CA LEU A 3 9.28 -11.32 21.35
C LEU A 3 9.62 -11.65 22.83
N SER A 4 10.84 -12.13 23.11
CA SER A 4 11.24 -12.44 24.47
C SER A 4 11.58 -11.17 25.25
N SER A 5 10.88 -10.96 26.36
CA SER A 5 10.92 -9.81 27.27
C SER A 5 12.28 -9.51 27.94
N GLY A 6 13.36 -10.21 27.54
CA GLY A 6 14.72 -10.05 28.07
C GLY A 6 15.75 -9.53 27.08
N THR A 7 15.38 -9.27 25.82
CA THR A 7 16.30 -8.80 24.75
C THR A 7 15.73 -7.62 23.95
N ALA A 8 14.54 -7.14 24.30
CA ALA A 8 13.78 -6.18 23.50
C ALA A 8 14.30 -4.73 23.53
N ALA A 9 14.98 -4.31 24.60
CA ALA A 9 15.39 -2.91 24.77
C ALA A 9 16.48 -2.45 23.78
N ASP A 10 17.34 -3.36 23.30
CA ASP A 10 18.51 -3.00 22.49
C ASP A 10 18.21 -2.87 20.99
N HIS A 11 16.96 -2.97 20.53
CA HIS A 11 16.61 -2.88 19.11
C HIS A 11 15.34 -2.07 18.79
N GLU A 12 14.81 -1.30 19.74
CA GLU A 12 13.73 -0.36 19.43
C GLU A 12 14.31 0.89 18.73
N PRO A 13 13.93 1.15 17.46
CA PRO A 13 14.44 2.32 16.74
C PRO A 13 13.84 3.60 17.32
N THR A 14 14.69 4.59 17.56
CA THR A 14 14.27 5.93 18.00
C THR A 14 14.54 6.93 16.89
N ILE A 15 13.55 7.77 16.57
CA ILE A 15 13.67 8.83 15.55
C ILE A 15 13.45 10.20 16.19
N LEU A 16 14.50 10.82 16.70
CA LEU A 16 14.43 12.11 17.40
C LEU A 16 15.71 12.95 17.20
N PRO A 17 15.63 14.15 16.61
CA PRO A 17 14.44 14.82 16.09
C PRO A 17 14.01 14.28 14.73
N HIS A 18 12.71 14.43 14.41
CA HIS A 18 12.16 14.27 13.07
C HIS A 18 11.58 15.61 12.60
N VAL A 19 12.21 16.21 11.59
CA VAL A 19 11.77 17.46 10.96
C VAL A 19 11.34 17.16 9.54
N PHE A 20 10.14 17.59 9.18
CA PHE A 20 9.61 17.46 7.83
C PHE A 20 8.92 18.77 7.42
N TYR A 21 9.20 19.20 6.19
CA TYR A 21 8.58 20.35 5.54
C TYR A 21 8.26 19.99 4.10
N GLU A 22 7.02 20.28 3.68
CA GLU A 22 6.60 20.17 2.28
C GLU A 22 5.85 21.45 1.89
N ASP A 23 6.15 21.99 0.72
CA ASP A 23 5.45 23.11 0.11
C ASP A 23 5.20 22.81 -1.36
N VAL A 24 3.98 23.09 -1.80
CA VAL A 24 3.53 22.94 -3.19
C VAL A 24 2.90 24.25 -3.61
N LYS A 25 3.55 24.94 -4.54
CA LYS A 25 3.13 26.26 -5.00
C LYS A 25 3.10 26.35 -6.53
N PRO A 26 2.40 27.34 -7.10
CA PRO A 26 2.52 27.64 -8.52
C PRO A 26 3.98 27.86 -8.92
N GLY A 27 4.35 27.40 -10.11
CA GLY A 27 5.69 27.60 -10.67
C GLY A 27 5.88 28.98 -11.29
N PHE A 28 6.89 29.11 -12.16
CA PHE A 28 7.28 30.39 -12.74
C PHE A 28 6.40 30.87 -13.89
N ARG A 29 5.59 29.97 -14.46
CA ARG A 29 4.61 30.26 -15.51
C ARG A 29 3.32 29.46 -15.31
N SER A 30 2.29 29.84 -16.07
CA SER A 30 1.03 29.09 -16.11
C SER A 30 1.28 27.62 -16.47
N GLY A 31 0.57 26.72 -15.77
CA GLY A 31 0.69 25.27 -15.92
C GLY A 31 1.81 24.63 -15.10
N GLN A 32 2.68 25.43 -14.46
CA GLN A 32 3.75 24.90 -13.62
C GLN A 32 3.36 24.75 -12.16
N THR A 33 3.92 23.73 -11.52
CA THR A 33 3.87 23.51 -10.08
C THR A 33 5.29 23.26 -9.58
N LEU A 34 5.69 23.92 -8.51
CA LEU A 34 6.95 23.68 -7.81
C LEU A 34 6.65 22.99 -6.49
N LYS A 35 7.25 21.82 -6.27
CA LYS A 35 7.28 21.09 -5.02
C LYS A 35 8.65 21.26 -4.38
N THR A 36 8.68 21.61 -3.10
CA THR A 36 9.88 21.60 -2.26
C THR A 36 9.60 20.73 -1.05
N GLU A 37 10.52 19.82 -0.74
CA GLU A 37 10.45 18.95 0.43
C GLU A 37 11.81 18.97 1.14
N ILE A 38 11.78 19.07 2.47
CA ILE A 38 12.96 19.02 3.33
C ILE A 38 12.67 18.05 4.48
N SER A 39 13.60 17.14 4.71
CA SER A 39 13.54 16.14 5.77
C SER A 39 14.86 16.14 6.53
N ALA A 40 14.81 16.12 7.86
CA ALA A 40 15.97 15.88 8.70
C ALA A 40 15.59 14.91 9.82
N ILE A 41 16.38 13.85 9.97
CA ILE A 41 16.16 12.82 10.99
C ILE A 41 17.48 12.48 11.70
N GLN A 42 17.37 12.15 12.98
CA GLN A 42 18.34 11.30 13.68
C GLN A 42 17.64 9.97 13.95
N LEU A 43 18.26 8.89 13.51
CA LEU A 43 17.81 7.52 13.70
C LEU A 43 18.84 6.82 14.59
N ASP A 44 18.38 6.34 15.74
CA ASP A 44 19.21 5.60 16.69
C ASP A 44 18.64 4.19 16.86
N ASN A 45 19.54 3.22 17.01
CA ASN A 45 19.21 1.86 17.40
C ASN A 45 18.33 1.07 16.39
N ASP A 46 18.38 1.41 15.10
CA ASP A 46 17.63 0.71 14.07
C ASP A 46 18.44 -0.42 13.44
N GLU A 47 18.12 -1.66 13.84
CA GLU A 47 18.88 -2.87 13.47
C GLU A 47 20.40 -2.70 13.67
N GLY A 48 20.79 -1.94 14.72
CA GLY A 48 22.19 -1.63 15.05
C GLY A 48 22.83 -0.49 14.26
N HIS A 49 22.05 0.28 13.49
CA HIS A 49 22.50 1.52 12.86
C HIS A 49 22.11 2.74 13.69
N ASP A 50 23.07 3.67 13.81
CA ASP A 50 22.82 5.03 14.29
C ASP A 50 23.27 5.98 13.16
N MET A 51 22.39 6.88 12.73
CA MET A 51 22.67 7.80 11.63
C MET A 51 21.84 9.07 11.69
N SER A 52 22.43 10.17 11.21
CA SER A 52 21.70 11.38 10.86
C SER A 52 21.52 11.48 9.36
N ARG A 53 20.39 12.02 8.92
CA ARG A 53 20.10 12.22 7.51
C ARG A 53 19.41 13.56 7.29
N TRP A 54 19.87 14.26 6.27
CA TRP A 54 19.27 15.47 5.73
C TRP A 54 18.95 15.26 4.26
N VAL A 55 17.73 15.57 3.85
CA VAL A 55 17.29 15.48 2.46
C VAL A 55 16.58 16.76 2.07
N GLY A 56 16.92 17.28 0.90
CA GLY A 56 16.15 18.30 0.18
C GLY A 56 15.75 17.77 -1.19
N ASN A 57 14.48 17.88 -1.53
CA ASN A 57 13.95 17.54 -2.85
C ASN A 57 13.25 18.77 -3.43
N VAL A 58 13.63 19.17 -4.64
CA VAL A 58 12.96 20.23 -5.39
C VAL A 58 12.55 19.67 -6.72
N GLU A 59 11.26 19.73 -7.03
CA GLU A 59 10.69 19.24 -8.29
C GLU A 59 9.81 20.31 -8.93
N ILE A 60 10.01 20.56 -10.22
CA ILE A 60 9.12 21.36 -11.05
C ILE A 60 8.40 20.46 -12.05
N THR A 61 7.08 20.62 -12.13
CA THR A 61 6.23 19.99 -13.14
C THR A 61 5.66 21.08 -14.04
N ASP A 62 5.79 20.95 -15.35
CA ASP A 62 5.14 21.79 -16.36
C ASP A 62 4.10 20.96 -17.13
N ARG A 63 2.83 21.35 -17.02
CA ARG A 63 1.72 20.70 -17.71
C ARG A 63 1.40 21.49 -18.98
N LEU A 64 1.74 20.90 -20.11
CA LEU A 64 1.53 21.45 -21.43
C LEU A 64 0.32 20.76 -22.07
N SER A 65 -0.56 21.53 -22.68
CA SER A 65 -1.74 21.02 -23.36
C SER A 65 -1.78 21.59 -24.78
N ASP A 66 -1.59 20.74 -25.78
CA ASP A 66 -1.72 21.09 -27.19
C ASP A 66 -2.83 20.25 -27.83
N GLY A 67 -4.03 20.84 -27.90
CA GLY A 67 -5.24 20.17 -28.36
C GLY A 67 -5.54 18.86 -27.60
N PRO A 68 -5.68 17.71 -28.30
CA PRO A 68 -5.99 16.42 -27.69
C PRO A 68 -4.79 15.77 -27.00
N VAL A 69 -3.56 16.23 -27.24
CA VAL A 69 -2.35 15.67 -26.62
C VAL A 69 -2.04 16.44 -25.34
N LYS A 70 -1.80 15.71 -24.24
CA LYS A 70 -1.34 16.28 -22.96
C LYS A 70 0.08 15.83 -22.71
N THR A 71 0.95 16.79 -22.39
CA THR A 71 2.36 16.53 -22.12
C THR A 71 2.71 17.05 -20.74
N ASP A 72 3.23 16.21 -19.86
CA ASP A 72 3.83 16.67 -18.61
C ASP A 72 5.36 16.53 -18.72
N ALA A 73 6.07 17.64 -18.52
CA ALA A 73 7.51 17.64 -18.34
C ALA A 73 7.83 17.86 -16.85
N ARG A 74 8.66 17.01 -16.26
CA ARG A 74 9.11 17.14 -14.86
C ARG A 74 10.62 17.20 -14.81
N ALA A 75 11.15 18.04 -13.94
CA ALA A 75 12.57 18.08 -13.59
C ALA A 75 12.70 18.25 -12.10
N GLY A 76 13.70 17.63 -11.49
CA GLY A 76 13.94 17.77 -10.07
C GLY A 76 15.35 17.43 -9.67
N VAL A 77 15.69 17.74 -8.43
CA VAL A 77 16.96 17.40 -7.82
C VAL A 77 16.73 17.00 -6.36
N ILE A 78 17.26 15.85 -5.99
CA ILE A 78 17.34 15.42 -4.60
C ILE A 78 18.78 15.57 -4.13
N GLY A 79 19.01 16.37 -3.11
CA GLY A 79 20.25 16.43 -2.37
C GLY A 79 20.09 15.72 -1.03
N SER A 80 20.97 14.80 -0.70
CA SER A 80 20.95 14.08 0.57
C SER A 80 22.33 14.02 1.20
N TYR A 81 22.39 14.22 2.52
CA TYR A 81 23.57 14.06 3.35
C TYR A 81 23.26 13.04 4.47
N TYR A 82 24.20 12.13 4.70
CA TYR A 82 24.12 11.09 5.70
C TYR A 82 25.37 11.17 6.57
N SER A 83 25.20 11.06 7.89
CA SER A 83 26.30 10.77 8.80
C SER A 83 26.01 9.45 9.48
N ILE A 84 26.70 8.39 9.05
CA ILE A 84 26.53 7.04 9.60
C ILE A 84 27.48 6.92 10.77
N GLN A 85 26.94 6.83 11.99
CA GLN A 85 27.69 6.90 13.25
C GLN A 85 27.97 5.50 13.79
N LYS A 86 27.01 4.58 13.64
CA LYS A 86 27.11 3.19 14.06
C LYS A 86 26.51 2.28 13.01
N LYS A 87 27.05 1.07 12.92
CA LYS A 87 26.54 0.00 12.07
C LYS A 87 26.83 -1.37 12.69
N PRO A 88 26.08 -2.42 12.30
CA PRO A 88 26.46 -3.79 12.61
C PRO A 88 27.82 -4.18 12.01
N ALA A 89 28.54 -5.07 12.70
CA ALA A 89 29.84 -5.57 12.24
C ALA A 89 29.76 -6.23 10.84
N ALA A 90 28.66 -6.92 10.56
CA ALA A 90 28.40 -7.59 9.28
C ALA A 90 27.91 -6.67 8.15
N ALA A 91 27.58 -5.40 8.44
CA ALA A 91 27.09 -4.47 7.43
C ALA A 91 28.20 -4.06 6.46
N ALA A 92 27.91 -4.10 5.16
CA ALA A 92 28.82 -3.70 4.09
C ALA A 92 29.03 -2.17 4.00
N THR A 93 28.12 -1.40 4.61
CA THR A 93 28.20 0.06 4.73
C THR A 93 29.39 0.48 5.59
N LYS A 94 29.78 1.75 5.52
CA LYS A 94 30.86 2.32 6.33
C LYS A 94 30.30 3.39 7.27
N THR A 95 30.92 3.52 8.44
CA THR A 95 30.75 4.69 9.33
C THR A 95 31.47 5.86 8.66
N ASP A 96 30.72 6.71 7.99
CA ASP A 96 31.25 7.79 7.14
C ASP A 96 30.18 8.86 6.91
N ASP A 97 30.61 10.01 6.41
CA ASP A 97 29.77 11.10 5.95
C ASP A 97 29.60 11.02 4.42
N LEU A 98 28.35 10.87 3.97
CA LEU A 98 28.04 10.63 2.57
C LEU A 98 27.10 11.71 2.03
N GLY A 99 27.54 12.42 1.00
CA GLY A 99 26.70 13.27 0.16
C GLY A 99 26.27 12.57 -1.13
N ARG A 100 25.02 12.79 -1.55
CA ARG A 100 24.51 12.36 -2.86
C ARG A 100 23.63 13.45 -3.46
N ILE A 101 23.87 13.78 -4.74
CA ILE A 101 23.01 14.65 -5.56
C ILE A 101 22.43 13.81 -6.69
N THR A 102 21.11 13.80 -6.81
CA THR A 102 20.34 12.98 -7.74
C THR A 102 19.47 13.89 -8.61
N PRO A 103 19.96 14.33 -9.78
CA PRO A 103 19.13 15.03 -10.75
C PRO A 103 18.14 14.04 -11.39
N MET A 104 16.94 14.52 -11.68
CA MET A 104 15.88 13.70 -12.27
C MET A 104 15.11 14.50 -13.32
N ALA A 105 14.67 13.83 -14.38
CA ALA A 105 13.79 14.43 -15.38
C ALA A 105 12.87 13.39 -16.00
N SER A 106 11.69 13.81 -16.43
CA SER A 106 10.80 12.98 -17.25
C SER A 106 9.99 13.82 -18.22
N VAL A 107 9.62 13.20 -19.33
CA VAL A 107 8.64 13.71 -20.27
C VAL A 107 7.60 12.62 -20.48
N SER A 108 6.34 12.96 -20.24
CA SER A 108 5.21 12.05 -20.44
C SER A 108 4.22 12.65 -21.43
N VAL A 109 3.65 11.79 -22.26
CA VAL A 109 2.64 12.13 -23.26
C VAL A 109 1.42 11.25 -23.03
N ARG A 110 0.26 11.87 -22.92
CA ARG A 110 -1.07 11.23 -22.79
C ARG A 110 -1.94 11.64 -23.97
N TYR A 111 -2.71 10.69 -24.49
CA TYR A 111 -3.62 10.92 -25.61
C TYR A 111 -5.04 10.40 -25.30
N PRO A 112 -5.90 11.19 -24.64
CA PRO A 112 -7.27 10.79 -24.32
C PRO A 112 -8.16 10.68 -25.55
N LEU A 113 -8.58 9.46 -25.87
CA LEU A 113 -9.53 9.12 -26.94
C LEU A 113 -10.93 8.95 -26.36
N ALA A 114 -11.82 9.91 -26.64
CA ALA A 114 -13.23 9.82 -26.25
C ALA A 114 -14.02 9.01 -27.30
N VAL A 115 -14.75 7.99 -26.83
CA VAL A 115 -15.65 7.15 -27.62
C VAL A 115 -17.06 7.25 -27.03
N SER A 116 -18.05 7.53 -27.88
CA SER A 116 -19.45 7.59 -27.50
C SER A 116 -20.27 6.61 -28.32
N THR A 117 -21.09 5.80 -27.65
CA THR A 117 -21.98 4.82 -28.28
C THR A 117 -23.37 4.92 -27.66
N LYS A 118 -24.38 4.28 -28.28
CA LYS A 118 -25.72 4.18 -27.68
C LYS A 118 -25.76 3.49 -26.31
N ARG A 119 -24.70 2.74 -25.94
CA ARG A 119 -24.65 1.93 -24.71
C ARG A 119 -23.84 2.59 -23.58
N GLY A 120 -23.16 3.71 -23.87
CA GLY A 120 -22.30 4.41 -22.91
C GLY A 120 -21.20 5.24 -23.57
N THR A 121 -20.43 5.92 -22.74
CA THR A 121 -19.24 6.68 -23.11
C THR A 121 -17.99 6.07 -22.49
N ALA A 122 -16.85 6.20 -23.17
CA ALA A 122 -15.56 5.76 -22.68
C ALA A 122 -14.47 6.75 -23.08
N ILE A 123 -13.45 6.88 -22.24
CA ILE A 123 -12.19 7.56 -22.55
C ILE A 123 -11.11 6.50 -22.42
N VAL A 124 -10.37 6.26 -23.50
CA VAL A 124 -9.19 5.41 -23.51
C VAL A 124 -7.98 6.31 -23.62
N GLU A 125 -7.08 6.28 -22.66
CA GLU A 125 -5.91 7.17 -22.61
C GLU A 125 -4.63 6.34 -22.57
N PRO A 126 -4.00 6.08 -23.74
CA PRO A 126 -2.61 5.67 -23.78
C PRO A 126 -1.70 6.75 -23.21
N GLN A 127 -0.70 6.32 -22.46
CA GLN A 127 0.34 7.14 -21.86
C GLN A 127 1.70 6.50 -22.06
N VAL A 128 2.68 7.32 -22.46
CA VAL A 128 4.09 6.94 -22.53
C VAL A 128 4.91 7.96 -21.76
N GLN A 129 5.93 7.52 -21.04
CA GLN A 129 6.85 8.39 -20.31
C GLN A 129 8.28 7.91 -20.47
N PHE A 130 9.17 8.83 -20.83
CA PHE A 130 10.60 8.63 -20.63
C PHE A 130 11.00 9.29 -19.32
N ALA A 131 11.74 8.58 -18.47
CA ALA A 131 12.28 9.11 -17.22
C ALA A 131 13.77 8.79 -17.09
N TYR A 132 14.49 9.73 -16.49
CA TYR A 132 15.91 9.65 -16.21
C TYR A 132 16.17 10.08 -14.77
N VAL A 133 16.96 9.29 -14.06
CA VAL A 133 17.48 9.55 -12.72
C VAL A 133 19.00 9.43 -12.81
N GLY A 134 19.71 10.52 -12.54
CA GLY A 134 21.16 10.59 -12.62
C GLY A 134 21.84 10.46 -11.25
N GLY A 135 23.13 10.81 -11.21
CA GLY A 135 23.94 10.80 -9.99
C GLY A 135 24.68 9.49 -9.75
N THR A 136 25.43 9.46 -8.65
CA THR A 136 26.24 8.29 -8.26
C THR A 136 25.36 7.27 -7.52
N ASP A 137 25.46 6.00 -7.92
CA ASP A 137 24.82 4.88 -7.21
C ASP A 137 25.51 4.68 -5.85
N ARG A 138 24.81 5.04 -4.77
CA ARG A 138 25.26 4.91 -3.38
C ARG A 138 24.43 3.89 -2.59
N THR A 139 23.61 3.06 -3.25
CA THR A 139 22.71 2.13 -2.53
C THR A 139 23.45 1.02 -1.78
N ALA A 140 24.74 0.82 -2.06
CA ALA A 140 25.60 -0.11 -1.31
C ALA A 140 26.28 0.56 -0.10
N ASP A 141 26.42 1.89 -0.12
CA ASP A 141 27.10 2.66 0.91
C ASP A 141 26.13 3.19 1.97
N ILE A 142 24.90 3.51 1.55
CA ILE A 142 23.82 4.03 2.40
C ILE A 142 22.95 2.85 2.86
N PRO A 143 22.78 2.63 4.18
CA PRO A 143 21.87 1.61 4.68
C PRO A 143 20.44 2.00 4.34
N ASN A 144 19.66 1.04 3.84
CA ASN A 144 18.26 1.26 3.53
C ASN A 144 17.42 1.11 4.81
N ARG A 145 16.90 2.21 5.37
CA ARG A 145 16.12 2.23 6.63
C ARG A 145 14.66 2.66 6.41
N ASP A 146 14.43 3.53 5.42
CA ASP A 146 13.08 4.04 5.13
C ASP A 146 12.53 3.70 3.74
N SER A 147 13.34 3.04 2.90
CA SER A 147 12.91 2.70 1.56
C SER A 147 12.41 1.26 1.50
N ALA A 148 11.10 1.11 1.41
CA ALA A 148 10.51 -0.21 1.18
C ALA A 148 11.07 -0.86 -0.09
N ASP A 149 11.07 -2.19 -0.13
CA ASP A 149 11.48 -2.95 -1.31
C ASP A 149 10.76 -2.43 -2.57
N TYR A 150 11.52 -2.30 -3.67
CA TYR A 150 10.96 -1.79 -4.92
C TYR A 150 9.78 -2.66 -5.38
N ARG A 151 8.62 -2.03 -5.53
CA ARG A 151 7.39 -2.62 -6.05
C ARG A 151 6.74 -1.66 -7.03
N ILE A 152 6.39 -2.17 -8.21
CA ILE A 152 5.68 -1.41 -9.24
C ILE A 152 4.18 -1.67 -9.13
N ASP A 153 3.37 -0.63 -9.30
CA ASP A 153 1.92 -0.71 -9.35
C ASP A 153 1.32 0.36 -10.29
N PRO A 154 0.00 0.28 -10.59
CA PRO A 154 -0.65 1.25 -11.46
C PRO A 154 -0.52 2.71 -11.01
N ALA A 155 -0.39 2.98 -9.70
CA ALA A 155 -0.34 4.33 -9.16
C ALA A 155 1.06 4.93 -9.24
N ASN A 156 2.10 4.11 -9.16
CA ASN A 156 3.49 4.56 -9.13
C ASN A 156 4.22 4.47 -10.48
N LEU A 157 3.65 3.80 -11.49
CA LEU A 157 4.29 3.58 -12.79
C LEU A 157 4.85 4.89 -13.39
N PHE A 158 4.12 5.99 -13.30
CA PHE A 158 4.52 7.27 -13.93
C PHE A 158 5.11 8.30 -12.95
N LEU A 159 5.42 7.90 -11.71
CA LEU A 159 6.17 8.78 -10.80
C LEU A 159 7.58 9.02 -11.33
N LEU A 160 8.22 10.13 -10.96
CA LEU A 160 9.61 10.43 -11.34
C LEU A 160 10.58 9.64 -10.44
N ASN A 161 10.40 9.74 -9.12
CA ASN A 161 10.98 8.84 -8.13
C ASN A 161 9.92 7.78 -7.73
N ARG A 162 10.27 6.50 -7.83
CA ARG A 162 9.37 5.38 -7.47
C ARG A 162 9.67 4.75 -6.11
N TYR A 163 10.86 5.01 -5.57
CA TYR A 163 11.22 4.45 -4.28
C TYR A 163 10.47 5.21 -3.19
N GLN A 164 9.98 4.46 -2.22
CA GLN A 164 9.49 5.04 -0.97
C GLN A 164 10.72 5.55 -0.21
N GLY A 165 10.64 6.70 0.43
CA GLY A 165 11.78 7.27 1.14
C GLY A 165 12.93 7.71 0.23
N TYR A 166 14.10 7.90 0.83
CA TYR A 166 15.25 8.51 0.18
C TYR A 166 16.53 7.70 0.26
N ASP A 167 16.61 6.63 1.05
CA ASP A 167 17.85 5.84 1.16
C ASP A 167 18.18 5.13 -0.14
N TYR A 168 17.15 4.55 -0.77
CA TYR A 168 17.30 3.83 -2.02
C TYR A 168 16.95 4.70 -3.23
N LEU A 169 17.96 5.32 -3.83
CA LEU A 169 17.83 6.01 -5.13
C LEU A 169 18.78 5.36 -6.13
N ARG A 170 18.20 4.77 -7.18
CA ARG A 170 18.94 4.08 -8.24
C ARG A 170 19.04 4.94 -9.50
N PRO A 171 20.26 5.28 -9.95
CA PRO A 171 20.43 5.94 -11.24
C PRO A 171 20.06 5.01 -12.41
N GLY A 172 19.52 5.59 -13.46
CA GLY A 172 19.14 4.88 -14.68
C GLY A 172 18.09 5.64 -15.49
N SER A 173 17.74 5.06 -16.63
CA SER A 173 16.66 5.55 -17.49
C SER A 173 15.65 4.45 -17.76
N ARG A 174 14.41 4.87 -17.97
CA ARG A 174 13.29 3.97 -18.25
C ARG A 174 12.30 4.57 -19.25
N LEU A 175 11.63 3.67 -19.96
CA LEU A 175 10.47 3.94 -20.78
C LEU A 175 9.26 3.26 -20.17
N ASP A 176 8.25 4.03 -19.79
CA ASP A 176 7.03 3.55 -19.17
C ASP A 176 5.88 3.69 -20.13
N MET A 177 5.05 2.66 -20.20
CA MET A 177 3.95 2.57 -21.15
C MET A 177 2.73 2.06 -20.42
N GLY A 178 1.57 2.65 -20.68
CA GLY A 178 0.32 2.18 -20.12
C GLY A 178 -0.89 2.71 -20.87
N VAL A 179 -2.03 2.08 -20.62
CA VAL A 179 -3.32 2.50 -21.13
C VAL A 179 -4.29 2.52 -19.97
N SER A 180 -4.95 3.65 -19.77
CA SER A 180 -6.08 3.76 -18.85
C SER A 180 -7.40 3.80 -19.61
N VAL A 181 -8.46 3.30 -18.98
CA VAL A 181 -9.82 3.35 -19.49
C VAL A 181 -10.73 3.88 -18.41
N GLN A 182 -11.54 4.86 -18.73
CA GLN A 182 -12.66 5.30 -17.89
C GLN A 182 -13.93 5.25 -18.73
N ALA A 183 -14.89 4.44 -18.32
CA ALA A 183 -16.15 4.27 -19.04
C ALA A 183 -17.35 4.40 -18.12
N ASN A 184 -18.45 4.88 -18.68
CA ASN A 184 -19.76 4.87 -18.06
C ASN A 184 -20.72 4.15 -19.01
N THR A 185 -21.17 2.96 -18.59
CA THR A 185 -22.01 2.09 -19.41
C THR A 185 -23.31 1.78 -18.70
N SER A 186 -24.36 1.52 -19.48
CA SER A 186 -25.68 1.13 -18.96
C SER A 186 -25.68 -0.16 -18.14
N VAL A 187 -24.75 -1.09 -18.42
CA VAL A 187 -24.71 -2.42 -17.79
C VAL A 187 -23.72 -2.47 -16.63
N LEU A 188 -22.46 -2.06 -16.87
CA LEU A 188 -21.38 -2.15 -15.88
C LEU A 188 -21.27 -0.91 -14.98
N GLY A 189 -22.13 0.09 -15.20
CA GLY A 189 -22.03 1.37 -14.52
C GLY A 189 -20.70 2.06 -14.83
N ARG A 190 -20.07 2.63 -13.80
CA ARG A 190 -18.73 3.20 -13.88
C ARG A 190 -17.69 2.08 -13.93
N VAL A 191 -16.86 2.10 -14.96
CA VAL A 191 -15.72 1.20 -15.14
C VAL A 191 -14.45 2.03 -15.18
N SER A 192 -13.42 1.62 -14.45
CA SER A 192 -12.06 2.15 -14.56
C SER A 192 -11.09 1.01 -14.76
N GLY A 193 -10.18 1.12 -15.71
CA GLY A 193 -9.16 0.12 -15.97
C GLY A 193 -7.80 0.75 -16.21
N PHE A 194 -6.75 0.00 -15.92
CA PHE A 194 -5.39 0.36 -16.25
C PHE A 194 -4.59 -0.90 -16.56
N MET A 195 -3.69 -0.80 -17.52
CA MET A 195 -2.59 -1.75 -17.70
C MET A 195 -1.32 -0.99 -18.08
N GLY A 196 -0.18 -1.44 -17.59
CA GLY A 196 1.08 -0.80 -17.91
C GLY A 196 2.31 -1.62 -17.58
N VAL A 197 3.45 -1.16 -18.07
CA VAL A 197 4.75 -1.81 -17.95
C VAL A 197 5.87 -0.77 -18.03
N SER A 198 7.01 -1.08 -17.43
CA SER A 198 8.22 -0.25 -17.46
C SER A 198 9.37 -1.02 -18.08
N GLN A 199 10.07 -0.40 -19.04
CA GLN A 199 11.27 -0.92 -19.67
C GLN A 199 12.48 -0.15 -19.15
N ARG A 200 13.38 -0.83 -18.44
CA ARG A 200 14.69 -0.29 -18.06
C ARG A 200 15.55 -0.16 -19.33
N LEU A 201 16.11 1.03 -19.54
CA LEU A 201 16.97 1.35 -20.67
C LEU A 201 18.44 1.45 -20.26
N SER A 202 18.70 1.91 -19.04
CA SER A 202 20.04 1.96 -18.44
C SER A 202 19.97 1.83 -16.92
N GLY A 203 21.13 1.65 -16.29
CA GLY A 203 21.23 1.44 -14.85
C GLY A 203 21.09 -0.03 -14.46
N LYS A 204 21.36 -0.31 -13.19
CA LYS A 204 21.25 -1.65 -12.61
C LYS A 204 19.79 -1.95 -12.27
N PRO A 205 19.40 -3.24 -12.19
CA PRO A 205 18.10 -3.59 -11.64
C PRO A 205 17.91 -3.01 -10.24
N SER A 206 16.64 -2.70 -9.94
CA SER A 206 16.23 -2.38 -8.57
C SER A 206 16.13 -3.68 -7.79
N THR A 207 16.69 -3.70 -6.59
CA THR A 207 16.50 -4.81 -5.65
C THR A 207 15.15 -4.64 -4.96
N GLY A 208 14.39 -5.72 -4.78
CA GLY A 208 13.08 -5.68 -4.15
C GLY A 208 12.19 -6.86 -4.54
N LEU A 209 10.88 -6.65 -4.63
CA LEU A 209 9.89 -7.69 -4.95
C LEU A 209 9.89 -8.10 -6.43
N ALA A 210 10.89 -7.64 -7.19
CA ALA A 210 11.09 -7.99 -8.59
C ALA A 210 11.57 -9.45 -8.66
N VAL A 211 10.70 -10.33 -9.15
CA VAL A 211 11.01 -11.76 -9.26
C VAL A 211 12.11 -12.02 -10.29
N ASN A 212 12.34 -11.08 -11.21
CA ASN A 212 13.32 -11.20 -12.28
C ASN A 212 14.21 -9.95 -12.40
N GLU A 213 15.26 -9.86 -11.58
CA GLU A 213 16.24 -8.77 -11.63
C GLU A 213 17.02 -8.72 -12.95
N ASN A 214 17.11 -9.85 -13.67
CA ASN A 214 17.81 -9.93 -14.95
C ASN A 214 17.01 -9.36 -16.11
N SER A 215 15.67 -9.30 -15.99
CA SER A 215 14.83 -8.70 -17.01
C SER A 215 14.99 -7.18 -17.03
N SER A 216 15.02 -6.63 -18.24
CA SER A 216 14.93 -5.20 -18.47
C SER A 216 13.48 -4.72 -18.48
N LEU A 217 12.52 -5.61 -18.75
CA LEU A 217 11.08 -5.36 -18.64
C LEU A 217 10.62 -5.63 -17.19
N SER A 218 9.87 -4.70 -16.61
CA SER A 218 9.22 -4.92 -15.32
C SER A 218 8.06 -5.90 -15.45
N ASP A 219 7.53 -6.37 -14.32
CA ASP A 219 6.22 -7.00 -14.31
C ASP A 219 5.16 -6.07 -14.93
N TYR A 220 4.17 -6.68 -15.58
CA TYR A 220 2.97 -6.00 -16.01
C TYR A 220 2.12 -5.67 -14.80
N VAL A 221 1.65 -4.43 -14.70
CA VAL A 221 0.73 -3.99 -13.66
C VAL A 221 -0.62 -3.71 -14.27
N ALA A 222 -1.69 -4.16 -13.61
CA ALA A 222 -3.03 -3.94 -14.10
C ALA A 222 -4.02 -3.71 -12.96
N SER A 223 -5.07 -2.95 -13.24
CA SER A 223 -6.22 -2.79 -12.37
C SER A 223 -7.51 -2.66 -13.16
N LEU A 224 -8.60 -3.10 -12.55
CA LEU A 224 -9.94 -2.99 -13.07
C LEU A 224 -10.88 -2.71 -11.91
N SER A 225 -11.81 -1.78 -12.08
CA SER A 225 -12.94 -1.61 -11.18
C SER A 225 -14.22 -1.40 -11.99
N ALA A 226 -15.32 -1.94 -11.50
CA ALA A 226 -16.64 -1.79 -12.11
C ALA A 226 -17.70 -1.70 -11.02
N LYS A 227 -18.81 -1.01 -11.32
CA LYS A 227 -19.99 -0.97 -10.46
C LYS A 227 -21.26 -1.44 -11.18
N PRO A 228 -21.39 -2.76 -11.47
CA PRO A 228 -22.56 -3.29 -12.17
C PRO A 228 -23.87 -2.90 -11.49
N PHE A 229 -24.80 -2.34 -12.28
CA PHE A 229 -26.11 -1.88 -11.83
C PHE A 229 -26.09 -0.93 -10.60
N ASN A 230 -24.95 -0.31 -10.28
CA ASN A 230 -24.71 0.48 -9.06
C ASN A 230 -25.03 -0.23 -7.74
N LYS A 231 -25.12 -1.57 -7.74
CA LYS A 231 -25.45 -2.39 -6.54
C LYS A 231 -24.29 -3.25 -6.08
N VAL A 232 -23.42 -3.60 -7.01
CA VAL A 232 -22.25 -4.44 -6.78
C VAL A 232 -21.04 -3.61 -7.15
N SER A 233 -20.00 -3.66 -6.32
CA SER A 233 -18.68 -3.13 -6.63
C SER A 233 -17.73 -4.30 -6.81
N VAL A 234 -17.02 -4.30 -7.94
CA VAL A 234 -15.97 -5.28 -8.24
C VAL A 234 -14.69 -4.51 -8.50
N SER A 235 -13.60 -4.94 -7.89
CA SER A 235 -12.27 -4.48 -8.24
C SER A 235 -11.28 -5.62 -8.28
N TRP A 236 -10.28 -5.45 -9.14
CA TRP A 236 -9.14 -6.34 -9.26
C TRP A 236 -7.89 -5.50 -9.51
N SER A 237 -6.77 -5.91 -8.93
CA SER A 237 -5.45 -5.39 -9.29
C SER A 237 -4.44 -6.51 -9.23
N GLY A 238 -3.47 -6.50 -10.14
CA GLY A 238 -2.45 -7.54 -10.17
C GLY A 238 -1.13 -7.09 -10.77
N ARG A 239 -0.12 -7.92 -10.50
CA ARG A 239 1.24 -7.81 -11.02
C ARG A 239 1.61 -9.16 -11.64
N LEU A 240 1.93 -9.17 -12.93
CA LEU A 240 2.18 -10.38 -13.70
C LEU A 240 3.63 -10.40 -14.18
N ALA A 241 4.28 -11.54 -14.06
CA ALA A 241 5.63 -11.74 -14.55
C ALA A 241 5.69 -11.54 -16.08
N PRO A 242 6.76 -10.93 -16.61
CA PRO A 242 6.81 -10.52 -18.01
C PRO A 242 7.04 -11.68 -19.00
N ASP A 243 7.54 -12.81 -18.51
CA ASP A 243 7.96 -13.99 -19.27
C ASP A 243 6.84 -15.02 -19.45
N ASP A 244 6.07 -15.29 -18.40
CA ASP A 244 5.03 -16.34 -18.40
C ASP A 244 3.64 -15.85 -17.96
N LEU A 245 3.49 -14.55 -17.65
CA LEU A 245 2.27 -13.94 -17.09
C LEU A 245 1.82 -14.56 -15.76
N LYS A 246 2.70 -15.23 -15.02
CA LYS A 246 2.40 -15.72 -13.68
C LYS A 246 2.06 -14.57 -12.75
N LEU A 247 1.00 -14.72 -11.96
CA LEU A 247 0.60 -13.72 -10.97
C LEU A 247 1.59 -13.70 -9.80
N ASN A 248 2.33 -12.59 -9.70
CA ASN A 248 3.17 -12.27 -8.56
C ASN A 248 2.39 -11.58 -7.44
N GLU A 249 1.30 -10.88 -7.79
CA GLU A 249 0.33 -10.28 -6.88
C GLU A 249 -1.04 -10.29 -7.55
N SER A 250 -2.09 -10.64 -6.80
CA SER A 250 -3.48 -10.52 -7.22
C SER A 250 -4.32 -10.10 -6.01
N LYS A 251 -5.13 -9.06 -6.17
CA LYS A 251 -6.09 -8.61 -5.15
C LYS A 251 -7.43 -8.41 -5.82
N THR A 252 -8.44 -9.12 -5.35
CA THR A 252 -9.80 -9.06 -5.86
C THR A 252 -10.75 -8.67 -4.73
N SER A 253 -11.66 -7.73 -4.99
CA SER A 253 -12.74 -7.39 -4.06
C SER A 253 -14.07 -7.41 -4.80
N LEU A 254 -15.05 -8.02 -4.18
CA LEU A 254 -16.45 -8.04 -4.58
C LEU A 254 -17.27 -7.61 -3.37
N SER A 255 -18.09 -6.59 -3.50
CA SER A 255 -18.98 -6.16 -2.42
C SER A 255 -20.31 -5.67 -2.97
N GLY A 256 -21.34 -5.68 -2.13
CA GLY A 256 -22.64 -5.17 -2.53
C GLY A 256 -23.68 -5.25 -1.43
N THR A 257 -24.86 -4.76 -1.78
CA THR A 257 -26.02 -4.77 -0.89
C THR A 257 -27.21 -5.40 -1.60
N VAL A 258 -27.81 -6.41 -0.99
CA VAL A 258 -29.05 -7.04 -1.43
C VAL A 258 -30.05 -6.99 -0.29
N SER A 259 -31.07 -6.14 -0.42
CA SER A 259 -32.08 -5.92 0.62
C SER A 259 -31.43 -5.53 1.97
N LYS A 260 -31.56 -6.37 3.00
CA LYS A 260 -30.99 -6.16 4.33
C LYS A 260 -29.58 -6.75 4.52
N LEU A 261 -29.02 -7.38 3.49
CA LEU A 261 -27.71 -8.01 3.49
C LEU A 261 -26.67 -7.12 2.81
N ASN A 262 -25.64 -6.73 3.56
CA ASN A 262 -24.39 -6.24 3.01
C ASN A 262 -23.38 -7.39 3.00
N TYR A 263 -22.61 -7.53 1.93
CA TYR A 263 -21.61 -8.58 1.81
C TYR A 263 -20.32 -8.05 1.16
N SER A 264 -19.20 -8.67 1.52
CA SER A 264 -17.93 -8.53 0.82
C SER A 264 -17.22 -9.87 0.72
N LEU A 265 -16.50 -10.05 -0.38
CA LEU A 265 -15.61 -11.16 -0.66
C LEU A 265 -14.30 -10.57 -1.17
N GLU A 266 -13.20 -10.92 -0.52
CA GLU A 266 -11.87 -10.41 -0.80
C GLU A 266 -10.93 -11.60 -1.01
N HIS A 267 -10.20 -11.61 -2.10
CA HIS A 267 -9.18 -12.61 -2.39
C HIS A 267 -7.84 -11.91 -2.59
N MET A 268 -6.80 -12.41 -1.94
CA MET A 268 -5.45 -11.89 -2.05
C MET A 268 -4.48 -13.05 -2.29
N GLN A 269 -3.62 -12.89 -3.28
CA GLN A 269 -2.51 -13.81 -3.56
C GLN A 269 -1.23 -13.00 -3.70
N LEU A 270 -0.20 -13.36 -2.93
CA LEU A 270 1.13 -12.76 -2.95
C LEU A 270 2.16 -13.88 -3.16
N ALA A 271 2.98 -13.77 -4.19
CA ALA A 271 4.07 -14.71 -4.40
C ALA A 271 5.13 -14.58 -3.29
N LYS A 272 5.85 -15.67 -3.00
CA LYS A 272 6.88 -15.75 -1.97
C LYS A 272 7.86 -14.57 -1.95
N PRO A 273 8.38 -14.07 -3.09
CA PRO A 273 9.30 -12.93 -3.09
C PRO A 273 8.69 -11.64 -2.55
N TYR A 274 7.36 -11.56 -2.34
CA TYR A 274 6.68 -10.40 -1.77
C TYR A 274 7.15 -10.06 -0.35
N PHE A 275 7.54 -11.06 0.44
CA PHE A 275 8.20 -10.83 1.73
C PHE A 275 9.55 -11.52 1.70
N LYS A 276 10.63 -10.79 1.93
CA LYS A 276 11.99 -11.33 1.93
C LYS A 276 12.17 -12.53 2.88
N SER A 277 11.39 -12.58 3.96
CA SER A 277 11.38 -13.65 4.97
C SER A 277 10.33 -14.73 4.73
N ALA A 278 9.49 -14.65 3.69
CA ALA A 278 8.44 -15.63 3.47
C ALA A 278 9.00 -17.00 3.08
N SER A 279 8.41 -18.05 3.66
CA SER A 279 8.73 -19.45 3.37
C SER A 279 7.97 -19.98 2.15
N SER A 280 6.74 -19.52 1.93
CA SER A 280 5.86 -19.88 0.81
C SER A 280 5.10 -18.68 0.24
N ASP A 281 4.35 -18.91 -0.84
CA ASP A 281 3.34 -17.97 -1.31
C ASP A 281 2.26 -17.78 -0.22
N LEU A 282 1.63 -16.61 -0.19
CA LEU A 282 0.48 -16.30 0.64
C LEU A 282 -0.76 -16.22 -0.25
N GLU A 283 -1.80 -16.95 0.11
CA GLU A 283 -3.11 -16.82 -0.53
C GLU A 283 -4.21 -16.84 0.52
N GLU A 284 -5.11 -15.88 0.47
CA GLU A 284 -6.18 -15.68 1.43
C GLU A 284 -7.51 -15.39 0.73
N LEU A 285 -8.58 -15.98 1.25
CA LEU A 285 -9.95 -15.61 0.93
C LEU A 285 -10.64 -15.13 2.20
N THR A 286 -11.25 -13.96 2.14
CA THR A 286 -12.02 -13.36 3.22
C THR A 286 -13.45 -13.15 2.75
N ALA A 287 -14.43 -13.69 3.48
CA ALA A 287 -15.85 -13.39 3.28
C ALA A 287 -16.40 -12.67 4.50
N SER A 288 -17.09 -11.55 4.30
CA SER A 288 -17.77 -10.82 5.37
C SER A 288 -19.21 -10.52 4.99
N PHE A 289 -20.09 -10.50 5.98
CA PHE A 289 -21.48 -10.09 5.79
C PHE A 289 -22.04 -9.36 7.00
N THR A 290 -23.05 -8.52 6.76
CA THR A 290 -23.87 -7.89 7.78
C THR A 290 -25.32 -7.97 7.37
N TYR A 291 -26.14 -8.62 8.18
CA TYR A 291 -27.57 -8.77 7.95
C TYR A 291 -28.38 -8.01 8.99
N SER A 292 -29.23 -7.08 8.54
CA SER A 292 -30.13 -6.33 9.43
C SER A 292 -31.42 -7.11 9.63
N LEU A 293 -31.72 -7.54 10.86
CA LEU A 293 -32.95 -8.27 11.18
C LEU A 293 -34.15 -7.33 11.34
N GLY A 294 -33.90 -6.08 11.73
CA GLY A 294 -34.92 -5.07 12.06
C GLY A 294 -34.99 -4.81 13.57
N GLY A 295 -35.67 -3.72 13.97
CA GLY A 295 -35.81 -3.37 15.39
C GLY A 295 -34.48 -3.12 16.12
N GLY A 296 -33.46 -2.63 15.39
CA GLY A 296 -32.12 -2.38 15.92
C GLY A 296 -31.14 -3.55 15.82
N TRP A 297 -31.60 -4.76 15.49
CA TRP A 297 -30.77 -5.98 15.48
C TRP A 297 -29.98 -6.17 14.17
N LYS A 298 -28.72 -6.59 14.32
CA LYS A 298 -27.80 -6.94 13.25
C LYS A 298 -27.04 -8.22 13.57
N VAL A 299 -26.79 -9.03 12.55
CA VAL A 299 -25.86 -10.17 12.57
C VAL A 299 -24.67 -9.79 11.69
N ILE A 300 -23.46 -9.97 12.20
CA ILE A 300 -22.21 -9.71 11.50
C ILE A 300 -21.42 -11.01 11.49
N GLY A 301 -20.81 -11.35 10.36
CA GLY A 301 -19.91 -12.49 10.26
C GLY A 301 -18.73 -12.20 9.36
N ARG A 302 -17.57 -12.72 9.72
CA ARG A 302 -16.35 -12.71 8.90
C ARG A 302 -15.70 -14.09 8.99
N GLN A 303 -15.25 -14.59 7.86
CA GLN A 303 -14.48 -15.83 7.79
C GLN A 303 -13.28 -15.60 6.88
N VAL A 304 -12.11 -15.98 7.37
CA VAL A 304 -10.85 -15.98 6.64
C VAL A 304 -10.45 -17.43 6.37
N TRP A 305 -9.97 -17.69 5.15
CA TRP A 305 -9.39 -18.96 4.75
C TRP A 305 -7.99 -18.72 4.19
N ASN A 306 -7.02 -19.48 4.68
CA ASN A 306 -5.70 -19.60 4.10
C ASN A 306 -5.75 -20.63 2.96
N LEU A 307 -5.48 -20.14 1.74
CA LEU A 307 -5.47 -20.92 0.50
C LEU A 307 -4.05 -21.26 0.02
N SER A 308 -3.04 -20.87 0.80
CA SER A 308 -1.62 -20.99 0.41
C SER A 308 -1.25 -22.43 0.07
N ASN A 309 -0.38 -22.60 -0.93
CA ASN A 309 0.11 -23.90 -1.39
C ASN A 309 -1.02 -24.85 -1.86
N GLY A 310 -2.13 -24.31 -2.36
CA GLY A 310 -3.27 -25.10 -2.86
C GLY A 310 -4.06 -25.83 -1.78
N LYS A 311 -3.91 -25.42 -0.51
CA LYS A 311 -4.71 -25.94 0.60
C LYS A 311 -5.95 -25.07 0.79
N THR A 312 -6.89 -25.50 1.61
CA THR A 312 -8.00 -24.66 2.07
C THR A 312 -8.16 -24.89 3.55
N VAL A 313 -7.56 -24.01 4.33
CA VAL A 313 -7.54 -24.09 5.80
C VAL A 313 -8.33 -22.90 6.32
N ARG A 314 -9.25 -23.14 7.25
CA ARG A 314 -9.90 -22.03 7.97
C ARG A 314 -8.87 -21.37 8.84
N ASP A 315 -8.84 -20.05 8.79
CA ASP A 315 -7.90 -19.23 9.51
C ASP A 315 -8.62 -18.58 10.69
N SER A 316 -9.05 -17.33 10.58
CA SER A 316 -9.89 -16.70 11.61
C SER A 316 -11.38 -16.70 11.28
N SER A 317 -12.22 -16.70 12.33
CA SER A 317 -13.68 -16.64 12.22
C SER A 317 -14.23 -15.69 13.27
N THR A 318 -15.00 -14.68 12.84
CA THR A 318 -15.68 -13.78 13.77
C THR A 318 -17.17 -13.75 13.49
N ALA A 319 -17.96 -13.71 14.56
CA ALA A 319 -19.40 -13.56 14.49
C ALA A 319 -19.84 -12.60 15.58
N ALA A 320 -20.73 -11.67 15.24
CA ALA A 320 -21.31 -10.76 16.22
C ALA A 320 -22.81 -10.64 16.05
N PHE A 321 -23.50 -10.54 17.18
CA PHE A 321 -24.90 -10.22 17.26
C PHE A 321 -25.04 -8.90 18.02
N SER A 322 -25.50 -7.87 17.33
CA SER A 322 -25.51 -6.50 17.82
C SER A 322 -26.93 -5.95 17.83
N TRP A 323 -27.29 -5.26 18.90
CA TRP A 323 -28.52 -4.47 18.98
C TRP A 323 -28.19 -3.02 19.30
N THR A 324 -28.81 -2.11 18.54
CA THR A 324 -28.80 -0.69 18.87
C THR A 324 -30.23 -0.21 19.06
N GLY A 325 -30.50 0.47 20.18
CA GLY A 325 -31.80 1.05 20.43
C GLY A 325 -31.87 1.85 21.73
N GLY A 326 -33.10 2.03 22.22
CA GLY A 326 -33.40 2.86 23.39
C GLY A 326 -33.75 4.30 23.03
N LEU A 327 -33.78 5.18 24.03
CA LEU A 327 -34.04 6.62 23.85
C LEU A 327 -32.94 7.21 22.96
N GLN A 328 -33.30 7.71 21.77
CA GLN A 328 -32.38 8.29 20.78
C GLN A 328 -31.21 7.35 20.36
N ASP A 329 -31.42 6.02 20.36
CA ASP A 329 -30.41 5.03 19.98
C ASP A 329 -29.11 5.12 20.81
N CYS A 330 -29.24 5.44 22.10
CA CYS A 330 -28.08 5.68 22.97
C CYS A 330 -27.41 4.41 23.52
N LEU A 331 -28.03 3.23 23.37
CA LEU A 331 -27.53 1.96 23.92
C LEU A 331 -27.23 0.97 22.79
N THR A 332 -26.01 0.44 22.81
CA THR A 332 -25.60 -0.69 21.97
C THR A 332 -25.23 -1.89 22.84
N ILE A 333 -25.71 -3.07 22.47
CA ILE A 333 -25.38 -4.35 23.11
C ILE A 333 -24.77 -5.24 22.04
N ASP A 334 -23.53 -5.68 22.26
CA ASP A 334 -22.79 -6.55 21.34
C ASP A 334 -22.43 -7.87 22.02
N PHE A 335 -22.75 -8.96 21.34
CA PHE A 335 -22.26 -10.30 21.65
C PHE A 335 -21.30 -10.71 20.53
N GLY A 336 -20.03 -10.89 20.86
CA GLY A 336 -18.98 -11.27 19.91
C GLY A 336 -18.45 -12.67 20.18
N TYR A 337 -18.14 -13.37 19.09
CA TYR A 337 -17.31 -14.55 19.04
C TYR A 337 -16.14 -14.26 18.11
N ASP A 338 -14.94 -14.49 18.61
CA ASP A 338 -13.70 -14.39 17.86
C ASP A 338 -12.94 -15.70 18.02
N ARG A 339 -12.53 -16.28 16.89
CA ARG A 339 -11.68 -17.45 16.84
C ARG A 339 -10.50 -17.14 15.95
N ASP A 340 -9.33 -17.27 16.54
CA ASP A 340 -8.08 -17.26 15.80
C ASP A 340 -7.48 -18.68 15.82
N LEU A 341 -7.28 -19.25 14.62
CA LEU A 341 -6.63 -20.55 14.47
C LEU A 341 -5.13 -20.42 14.24
N ASP A 342 -4.60 -19.20 14.12
CA ASP A 342 -3.17 -19.01 14.00
C ASP A 342 -2.48 -19.49 15.28
N ALA A 343 -1.66 -20.51 15.09
CA ALA A 343 -0.88 -21.13 16.15
C ALA A 343 0.59 -21.09 15.72
N ASP A 344 1.37 -20.26 16.40
CA ASP A 344 2.84 -20.28 16.30
C ASP A 344 3.42 -20.93 17.55
N ARG A 345 4.74 -21.13 17.60
CA ARG A 345 5.47 -21.75 18.72
C ARG A 345 5.10 -21.16 20.09
N ASP A 346 4.72 -19.88 20.11
CA ASP A 346 4.38 -19.12 21.31
C ASP A 346 2.92 -18.61 21.34
N ILE A 347 2.11 -18.86 20.30
CA ILE A 347 0.70 -18.41 20.18
C ILE A 347 -0.19 -19.64 20.03
N LYS A 348 -1.17 -19.81 20.91
CA LYS A 348 -2.15 -20.90 20.80
C LYS A 348 -3.43 -20.37 20.18
N ALA A 349 -4.09 -21.21 19.38
CA ALA A 349 -5.45 -20.95 18.94
C ALA A 349 -6.34 -20.69 20.16
N ASP A 350 -7.12 -19.61 20.11
CA ASP A 350 -8.00 -19.16 21.18
C ASP A 350 -9.42 -18.93 20.68
N ASP A 351 -10.39 -19.21 21.55
CA ASP A 351 -11.82 -18.98 21.31
C ASP A 351 -12.29 -17.93 22.33
N GLN A 352 -12.53 -16.71 21.88
CA GLN A 352 -12.94 -15.60 22.74
C GLN A 352 -14.42 -15.25 22.58
N PHE A 353 -15.12 -15.10 23.72
CA PHE A 353 -16.50 -14.63 23.76
C PHE A 353 -16.61 -13.28 24.47
N THR A 354 -16.89 -12.23 23.70
CA THR A 354 -17.02 -10.86 24.17
C THR A 354 -18.47 -10.47 24.40
N PHE A 355 -18.69 -9.69 25.45
CA PHE A 355 -19.95 -9.00 25.71
C PHE A 355 -19.63 -7.56 26.04
N THR A 356 -20.23 -6.64 25.30
CA THR A 356 -20.00 -5.20 25.45
C THR A 356 -21.32 -4.46 25.48
N MET A 357 -21.45 -3.56 26.45
CA MET A 357 -22.55 -2.62 26.53
C MET A 357 -21.98 -1.21 26.35
N ASN A 358 -22.42 -0.50 25.31
CA ASN A 358 -21.91 0.84 25.00
C ASN A 358 -23.01 1.88 25.11
N PHE A 359 -22.71 2.97 25.82
CA PHE A 359 -23.56 4.13 25.95
C PHE A 359 -22.94 5.27 25.15
N LYS A 360 -23.67 5.76 24.14
CA LYS A 360 -23.20 6.78 23.19
C LYS A 360 -22.53 8.01 23.84
N TYR A 361 -22.97 8.38 25.05
CA TYR A 361 -22.48 9.56 25.78
C TYR A 361 -21.70 9.24 27.06
N LEU A 362 -21.62 7.97 27.48
CA LEU A 362 -21.01 7.57 28.77
C LEU A 362 -19.86 6.58 28.61
N GLY A 363 -19.59 6.08 27.39
CA GLY A 363 -18.53 5.11 27.11
C GLY A 363 -19.00 3.66 27.21
N SER A 364 -18.05 2.73 27.11
CA SER A 364 -18.31 1.28 27.06
C SER A 364 -17.99 0.58 28.38
N ILE A 365 -18.80 -0.43 28.70
CA ILE A 365 -18.58 -1.38 29.80
C ILE A 365 -18.36 -2.76 29.16
N SER A 366 -17.21 -3.38 29.45
CA SER A 366 -16.84 -4.72 28.96
C SER A 366 -16.74 -5.74 30.10
N LYS A 367 -16.71 -7.04 29.76
CA LYS A 367 -16.53 -8.14 30.74
C LYS A 367 -15.33 -7.95 31.68
N ASP A 368 -14.24 -7.38 31.19
CA ASP A 368 -13.01 -7.21 31.98
C ASP A 368 -13.19 -6.14 33.08
N VAL A 369 -13.98 -5.10 32.80
CA VAL A 369 -14.38 -4.08 33.77
C VAL A 369 -15.36 -4.67 34.80
N ILE A 370 -16.26 -5.55 34.38
CA ILE A 370 -17.21 -6.22 35.29
C ILE A 370 -16.47 -7.15 36.27
N LYS A 371 -15.46 -7.89 35.80
CA LYS A 371 -14.61 -8.73 36.68
C LYS A 371 -13.81 -7.89 37.68
N SER A 372 -13.19 -6.79 37.25
CA SER A 372 -12.40 -5.96 38.17
C SER A 372 -13.25 -5.21 39.21
N THR A 373 -14.48 -4.84 38.85
CA THR A 373 -15.38 -4.08 39.74
C THR A 373 -16.15 -4.99 40.72
N LEU A 374 -16.42 -6.25 40.35
CA LEU A 374 -17.09 -7.21 41.23
C LEU A 374 -16.12 -7.98 42.13
N LEU A 375 -14.86 -8.17 41.72
CA LEU A 375 -13.84 -8.83 42.55
C LEU A 375 -13.11 -7.87 43.51
N SER A 376 -13.37 -6.56 43.44
CA SER A 376 -12.86 -5.59 44.43
C SER A 376 -13.81 -5.38 45.63
N ASN A 377 -14.97 -6.04 45.64
CA ASN A 377 -16.01 -5.88 46.67
C ASN A 377 -16.30 -7.18 47.46
N ASN A 378 -15.35 -8.11 47.52
CA ASN A 378 -15.38 -9.24 48.47
C ASN A 378 -14.08 -9.33 49.26
#